data_AF-A0A2V7HW99-F1
#
_entry.id   AF-A0A2V7HW99-F1
#
_cell.length_a   1.000
_cell.length_b   1.000
_cell.length_c   1.000
_cell.angle_alpha   90.00
_cell.angle_beta   90.00
_cell.angle_gamma   90.00
#
_symmetry.space_group_name_H-M   'P 1'
#
loop_
_entity.id
_entity.type
_entity.pdbx_description
1 polymer ?
#
loop_
_entity_poly.entity_id
_entity_poly.type
_entity_poly.pdbx_seq_one_letter_code
_entity_poly.pdbx_strand_id
1 'polypeptide(L)'
;MSLALLMVGCAGHSLVPEEQARAIGTRERTLALHANAIHEAIRQSGNLGALAFLDARDGHLVVLPGNSPTDAWARYSTSPPESSPPGRVSVPVVVSFVYRADVPKAPETVTHVFLEQQQALGTSLSALDTEQRELSSSIAGTRQEMQQSIVAIKRETQQSIAAAKQETQQSIAVAREDAQRALNSLAEDLGAARKFMLQTAQLGWLNQELNVENASGIRKAAKASEQLASDTARLADTMRKLSDSLASQLKELAHRLDSISSKVSNVK
;
A
#
# COMPACT_ATOMS: atom_id res chain seq x y z
N MET A 1 -4.67 -51.95 12.09
CA MET A 1 -5.28 -53.06 11.33
C MET A 1 -4.29 -54.22 11.33
N SER A 2 -4.78 -55.40 11.70
CA SER A 2 -4.01 -56.57 12.13
C SER A 2 -3.22 -57.27 11.02
N LEU A 3 -2.03 -57.75 11.40
CA LEU A 3 -1.22 -58.74 10.70
C LEU A 3 -1.98 -60.08 10.59
N ALA A 4 -1.94 -60.70 9.41
CA ALA A 4 -2.13 -62.13 9.24
C ALA A 4 -0.79 -62.76 8.82
N LEU A 5 -0.22 -63.55 9.72
CA LEU A 5 0.90 -64.45 9.46
C LEU A 5 0.40 -65.66 8.66
N LEU A 6 0.96 -65.87 7.46
CA LEU A 6 0.91 -67.14 6.75
C LEU A 6 2.26 -67.83 6.93
N MET A 7 2.28 -68.85 7.78
CA MET A 7 3.38 -69.81 7.91
C MET A 7 3.25 -70.85 6.80
N VAL A 8 4.22 -70.87 5.88
CA VAL A 8 4.38 -71.95 4.89
C VAL A 8 5.59 -72.80 5.29
N GLY A 9 5.35 -74.10 5.40
CA GLY A 9 6.28 -75.11 5.88
C GLY A 9 7.45 -75.40 4.93
N CYS A 10 8.54 -75.85 5.55
CA CYS A 10 9.86 -76.05 4.99
C CYS A 10 10.01 -77.39 4.23
N ALA A 11 10.46 -77.33 2.99
CA ALA A 11 11.30 -78.34 2.36
C ALA A 11 12.33 -77.59 1.49
N GLY A 12 13.53 -77.40 2.05
CA GLY A 12 14.55 -76.50 1.52
C GLY A 12 15.19 -77.00 0.23
N HIS A 13 14.69 -76.54 -0.91
CA HIS A 13 15.54 -76.42 -2.09
C HIS A 13 16.52 -75.27 -1.79
N SER A 14 17.82 -75.56 -1.85
CA SER A 14 18.87 -74.55 -1.71
C SER A 14 18.53 -73.38 -2.65
N LEU A 15 18.12 -72.24 -2.09
CA LEU A 15 17.81 -71.01 -2.83
C LEU A 15 19.06 -70.41 -3.52
N VAL A 16 20.20 -71.05 -3.33
CA VAL A 16 21.48 -70.68 -3.91
C VAL A 16 21.68 -71.50 -5.19
N PRO A 17 21.83 -70.86 -6.37
CA PRO A 17 22.19 -71.52 -7.62
C PRO A 17 23.37 -72.49 -7.43
N GLU A 18 23.35 -73.63 -8.11
CA GLU A 18 24.30 -74.72 -7.89
C GLU A 18 25.77 -74.28 -8.10
N GLU A 19 26.01 -73.39 -9.05
CA GLU A 19 27.31 -72.75 -9.29
C GLU A 19 27.77 -71.91 -8.09
N GLN A 20 26.85 -71.18 -7.46
CA GLN A 20 27.13 -70.35 -6.30
C GLN A 20 27.37 -71.21 -5.04
N ALA A 21 26.66 -72.33 -4.89
CA ALA A 21 26.91 -73.28 -3.81
C ALA A 21 28.32 -73.93 -3.91
N ARG A 22 28.76 -74.29 -5.12
CA ARG A 22 30.14 -74.79 -5.36
C ARG A 22 31.19 -73.71 -5.10
N ALA A 23 30.94 -72.47 -5.51
CA ALA A 23 31.82 -71.35 -5.25
C ALA A 23 31.98 -71.09 -3.74
N ILE A 24 30.88 -71.14 -2.98
CA ILE A 24 30.88 -70.99 -1.51
C ILE A 24 31.70 -72.12 -0.86
N GLY A 25 31.45 -73.38 -1.21
CA GLY A 25 32.16 -74.51 -0.60
C GLY A 25 33.66 -74.54 -0.93
N THR A 26 34.06 -74.09 -2.13
CA THR A 26 35.47 -73.96 -2.50
C THR A 26 36.13 -72.83 -1.71
N ARG A 27 35.46 -71.68 -1.62
CA ARG A 27 35.90 -70.53 -0.82
C ARG A 27 36.04 -70.86 0.66
N GLU A 28 35.09 -71.58 1.26
CA GLU A 28 35.14 -71.93 2.67
C GLU A 28 36.34 -72.82 2.99
N ARG A 29 36.67 -73.78 2.11
CA ARG A 29 37.87 -74.61 2.27
C ARG A 29 39.15 -73.79 2.14
N THR A 30 39.21 -72.83 1.22
CA THR A 30 40.41 -72.00 1.05
C THR A 30 40.57 -71.00 2.19
N LEU A 31 39.49 -70.35 2.64
CA LEU A 31 39.51 -69.45 3.80
C LEU A 31 39.82 -70.20 5.11
N ALA A 32 39.44 -71.47 5.24
CA ALA A 32 39.77 -72.28 6.42
C ALA A 32 41.28 -72.43 6.62
N LEU A 33 42.08 -72.48 5.54
CA LEU A 33 43.54 -72.51 5.62
C LEU A 33 44.13 -71.22 6.22
N HIS A 34 43.37 -70.13 6.17
CA HIS A 34 43.74 -68.81 6.66
C HIS A 34 43.03 -68.41 7.95
N ALA A 35 42.31 -69.34 8.60
CA ALA A 35 41.47 -69.04 9.77
C ALA A 35 42.25 -68.30 10.88
N ASN A 36 43.47 -68.73 11.20
CA ASN A 36 44.28 -68.10 12.25
C ASN A 36 44.63 -66.64 11.92
N ALA A 37 44.98 -66.35 10.65
CA ALA A 37 45.31 -65.00 10.20
C ALA A 37 44.08 -64.08 10.22
N ILE A 38 42.90 -64.60 9.82
CA ILE A 38 41.64 -63.86 9.86
C ILE A 38 41.27 -63.49 11.30
N HIS A 39 41.29 -64.46 12.22
CA HIS A 39 40.95 -64.20 13.63
C HIS A 39 41.94 -63.25 14.30
N GLU A 40 43.22 -63.36 13.98
CA GLU A 40 44.24 -62.47 14.52
C GLU A 40 44.04 -61.02 14.02
N ALA A 41 43.74 -60.82 12.74
CA ALA A 41 43.42 -59.51 12.19
C ALA A 41 42.16 -58.90 12.83
N ILE A 42 41.11 -59.69 13.03
CA ILE A 42 39.89 -59.23 13.73
C ILE A 42 40.23 -58.83 15.17
N ARG A 43 40.98 -59.67 15.90
CA ARG A 43 41.39 -59.43 17.29
C ARG A 43 42.19 -58.14 17.44
N GLN A 44 43.17 -57.92 16.56
CA GLN A 44 44.00 -56.71 16.56
C GLN A 44 43.19 -55.45 16.26
N SER A 45 42.16 -55.55 15.42
CA SER A 45 41.32 -54.43 15.03
C SER A 45 40.31 -53.97 16.09
N GLY A 46 39.98 -54.85 17.06
CA GLY A 46 38.93 -54.61 18.05
C GLY A 46 37.49 -54.67 17.53
N ASN A 47 37.25 -54.85 16.22
CA ASN A 47 35.91 -54.90 15.62
C ASN A 47 35.22 -56.26 15.82
N LEU A 48 33.89 -56.32 15.65
CA LEU A 48 33.10 -57.54 15.84
C LEU A 48 33.38 -58.66 14.83
N GLY A 49 33.94 -58.33 13.66
CA GLY A 49 34.29 -59.29 12.62
C GLY A 49 35.15 -58.67 11.52
N ALA A 50 35.25 -59.38 10.40
CA ALA A 50 35.88 -58.88 9.18
C ALA A 50 35.27 -59.52 7.93
N LEU A 51 35.24 -58.76 6.83
CA LEU A 51 35.12 -59.35 5.50
C LEU A 51 36.44 -60.01 5.14
N ALA A 52 36.40 -61.32 4.87
CA ALA A 52 37.54 -62.11 4.45
C ALA A 52 37.28 -62.73 3.08
N PHE A 53 38.22 -62.54 2.17
CA PHE A 53 38.20 -63.14 0.84
C PHE A 53 39.63 -63.21 0.27
N LEU A 54 39.80 -64.00 -0.79
CA LEU A 54 41.04 -64.04 -1.55
C LEU A 54 40.90 -63.10 -2.75
N ASP A 55 41.89 -62.26 -3.01
CA ASP A 55 41.92 -61.42 -4.21
C ASP A 55 41.89 -62.32 -5.45
N ALA A 56 40.97 -62.04 -6.36
CA ALA A 56 40.81 -62.82 -7.58
C ALA A 56 42.01 -62.71 -8.54
N ARG A 57 42.93 -61.74 -8.35
CA ARG A 57 44.09 -61.50 -9.22
C ARG A 57 45.31 -62.36 -8.87
N ASP A 58 45.68 -62.40 -7.59
CA ASP A 58 46.92 -63.00 -7.11
C ASP A 58 46.70 -64.00 -5.96
N GLY A 59 45.45 -64.18 -5.53
CA GLY A 59 45.07 -65.12 -4.49
C GLY A 59 45.48 -64.71 -3.08
N HIS A 60 45.91 -63.46 -2.84
CA HIS A 60 46.28 -63.04 -1.48
C HIS A 60 45.03 -62.88 -0.60
N LEU A 61 45.19 -63.19 0.69
CA LEU A 61 44.12 -63.01 1.68
C LEU A 61 43.92 -61.52 1.96
N VAL A 62 42.69 -61.05 1.78
CA VAL A 62 42.24 -59.73 2.18
C VAL A 62 41.30 -59.88 3.36
N VAL A 63 41.61 -59.17 4.44
CA VAL A 63 40.80 -59.10 5.65
C VAL A 63 40.49 -57.64 5.92
N LEU A 64 39.19 -57.29 5.89
CA LEU A 64 38.68 -55.94 6.11
C LEU A 64 37.89 -55.94 7.43
N PRO A 65 38.48 -55.50 8.54
CA PRO A 65 37.78 -55.50 9.81
C PRO A 65 36.61 -54.51 9.85
N GLY A 66 35.53 -54.89 10.53
CA GLY A 66 34.35 -54.05 10.72
C GLY A 66 33.32 -54.70 11.65
N ASN A 67 32.34 -53.92 12.08
CA ASN A 67 31.30 -54.38 12.99
C ASN A 67 30.14 -55.08 12.27
N SER A 68 30.06 -54.93 10.95
CA SER A 68 29.11 -55.60 10.06
C SER A 68 29.72 -55.73 8.66
N PRO A 69 29.14 -56.56 7.77
CA PRO A 69 29.59 -56.64 6.38
C PRO A 69 29.61 -55.28 5.67
N THR A 70 28.55 -54.47 5.86
CA THR A 70 28.44 -53.14 5.25
C THR A 70 29.43 -52.14 5.84
N ASP A 71 29.71 -52.19 7.15
CA ASP A 71 30.70 -51.31 7.81
C ASP A 71 32.12 -51.62 7.33
N ALA A 72 32.50 -52.89 7.29
CA ALA A 72 33.79 -53.33 6.76
C ALA A 72 34.00 -52.89 5.31
N TRP A 73 32.95 -53.03 4.48
CA TRP A 73 32.98 -52.61 3.09
C TRP A 73 33.06 -51.09 2.93
N ALA A 74 32.25 -50.33 3.68
CA ALA A 74 32.25 -48.87 3.62
C ALA A 74 33.64 -48.31 3.96
N ARG A 75 34.28 -48.81 5.02
CA ARG A 75 35.64 -48.42 5.41
C ARG A 75 36.65 -48.67 4.30
N TYR A 76 36.59 -49.86 3.69
CA TYR A 76 37.45 -50.22 2.55
C TYR A 76 37.24 -49.27 1.37
N SER A 77 35.99 -49.03 0.98
CA SER A 77 35.64 -48.14 -0.13
C SER A 77 36.03 -46.67 0.10
N THR A 78 36.11 -46.23 1.36
CA THR A 78 36.54 -44.86 1.74
C THR A 78 38.03 -44.73 2.05
N SER A 79 38.78 -45.84 2.14
CA SER A 79 40.19 -45.80 2.50
C SER A 79 41.05 -45.27 1.34
N PRO A 80 41.99 -44.34 1.58
CA PRO A 80 42.90 -43.83 0.56
C PRO A 80 43.75 -44.96 -0.04
N PRO A 81 44.05 -44.92 -1.36
CA PRO A 81 44.81 -45.97 -2.04
C PRO A 81 46.24 -46.17 -1.51
N GLU A 82 46.78 -45.20 -0.75
CA GLU A 82 48.10 -45.28 -0.11
C GLU A 82 48.16 -46.25 1.09
N SER A 83 47.02 -46.66 1.63
CA SER A 83 46.92 -47.58 2.78
C SER A 83 46.56 -49.02 2.40
N SER A 84 46.40 -49.30 1.10
CA SER A 84 46.13 -50.63 0.55
C SER A 84 47.32 -51.12 -0.29
N PRO A 85 47.56 -52.44 -0.37
CA PRO A 85 48.59 -53.01 -1.25
C PRO A 85 48.42 -52.52 -2.71
N PRO A 86 49.49 -52.51 -3.52
CA PRO A 86 49.54 -51.80 -4.80
C PRO A 86 48.56 -52.40 -5.82
N GLY A 87 47.36 -51.83 -5.89
CA GLY A 87 46.31 -52.21 -6.82
C GLY A 87 44.96 -52.34 -6.13
N ARG A 88 43.88 -51.83 -6.74
CA ARG A 88 42.52 -52.14 -6.27
C ARG A 88 42.34 -53.66 -6.30
N VAL A 89 42.18 -54.24 -5.11
CA VAL A 89 41.89 -55.65 -4.89
C VAL A 89 40.71 -56.08 -5.75
N SER A 90 40.83 -57.21 -6.44
CA SER A 90 39.70 -57.76 -7.20
C SER A 90 38.80 -58.55 -6.28
N VAL A 91 37.68 -57.95 -5.89
CA VAL A 91 36.73 -58.55 -4.95
C VAL A 91 35.91 -59.63 -5.65
N PRO A 92 35.86 -60.87 -5.11
CA PRO A 92 35.06 -61.93 -5.69
C PRO A 92 33.56 -61.65 -5.52
N VAL A 93 32.74 -62.29 -6.38
CA VAL A 93 31.26 -62.14 -6.39
C VAL A 93 30.64 -62.41 -5.01
N VAL A 94 31.25 -63.32 -4.23
CA VAL A 94 30.80 -63.74 -2.92
C VAL A 94 31.95 -63.59 -1.91
N VAL A 95 31.71 -62.84 -0.84
CA VAL A 95 32.64 -62.59 0.26
C VAL A 95 32.09 -63.15 1.57
N SER A 96 32.99 -63.45 2.51
CA SER A 96 32.62 -64.01 3.82
C SER A 96 32.81 -62.98 4.90
N PHE A 97 31.79 -62.73 5.72
CA PHE A 97 31.94 -61.99 6.95
C PHE A 97 32.16 -62.97 8.10
N VAL A 98 33.36 -62.95 8.66
CA VAL A 98 33.77 -63.82 9.78
C VAL A 98 33.66 -63.03 11.07
N TYR A 99 32.91 -63.56 12.03
CA TYR A 99 32.76 -62.98 13.36
C TYR A 99 33.95 -63.33 14.25
N ARG A 100 34.21 -62.53 15.29
CA ARG A 100 35.15 -62.90 16.34
C ARG A 100 34.75 -64.22 17.00
N ALA A 101 35.74 -64.95 17.51
CA ALA A 101 35.55 -66.25 18.15
C ALA A 101 34.67 -66.20 19.41
N ASP A 102 34.53 -65.04 20.06
CA ASP A 102 33.65 -64.83 21.22
C ASP A 102 32.19 -64.51 20.84
N VAL A 103 31.91 -64.29 19.57
CA VAL A 103 30.56 -64.07 19.05
C VAL A 103 30.04 -65.42 18.52
N PRO A 104 29.02 -66.04 19.13
CA PRO A 104 28.49 -67.34 18.73
C PRO A 104 27.61 -67.22 17.48
N LYS A 105 28.19 -66.76 16.37
CA LYS A 105 27.50 -66.53 15.11
C LYS A 105 28.31 -67.11 13.95
N ALA A 106 27.64 -67.90 13.11
CA ALA A 106 28.27 -68.49 11.94
C ALA A 106 28.73 -67.40 10.94
N PRO A 107 29.77 -67.65 10.14
CA PRO A 107 30.17 -66.73 9.09
C PRO A 107 29.00 -66.42 8.14
N GLU A 108 28.80 -65.15 7.84
CA GLU A 108 27.78 -64.71 6.90
C GLU A 108 28.35 -64.65 5.49
N THR A 109 27.56 -65.11 4.51
CA THR A 109 27.92 -65.03 3.11
C THR A 109 27.21 -63.84 2.48
N VAL A 110 27.98 -62.91 1.93
CA VAL A 110 27.47 -61.65 1.38
C VAL A 110 27.96 -61.50 -0.05
N THR A 111 27.10 -61.01 -0.95
CA THR A 111 27.48 -60.77 -2.34
C THR A 111 28.07 -59.36 -2.49
N HIS A 112 29.02 -59.22 -3.42
CA HIS A 112 29.60 -57.92 -3.75
C HIS A 112 28.52 -56.91 -4.20
N VAL A 113 27.57 -57.36 -5.03
CA VAL A 113 26.44 -56.55 -5.52
C VAL A 113 25.59 -55.99 -4.38
N PHE A 114 25.35 -56.79 -3.33
CA PHE A 114 24.61 -56.32 -2.16
C PHE A 114 25.37 -55.23 -1.40
N LEU A 115 26.69 -55.37 -1.24
CA LEU A 115 27.53 -54.36 -0.58
C LEU A 115 27.58 -53.05 -1.37
N GLU A 116 27.70 -53.13 -2.70
CA GLU A 116 27.63 -51.96 -3.58
C GLU A 116 26.26 -51.27 -3.51
N GLN A 117 25.16 -52.04 -3.53
CA GLN A 117 23.81 -51.50 -3.42
C GLN A 117 23.58 -50.80 -2.09
N GLN A 118 24.02 -51.38 -0.97
CA GLN A 118 23.93 -50.75 0.35
C GLN A 118 24.75 -49.47 0.45
N GLN A 119 25.95 -49.46 -0.13
CA GLN A 119 26.77 -48.25 -0.18
C GLN A 119 26.08 -47.14 -1.00
N ALA A 120 25.53 -47.48 -2.17
CA ALA A 120 24.81 -46.54 -3.03
C ALA A 120 23.55 -45.97 -2.33
N LEU A 121 22.84 -46.79 -1.56
CA LEU A 121 21.72 -46.33 -0.73
C LEU A 121 22.20 -45.36 0.37
N GLY A 122 23.30 -45.68 1.05
CA GLY A 122 23.88 -44.82 2.09
C GLY A 122 24.33 -43.45 1.56
N THR A 123 24.95 -43.41 0.38
CA THR A 123 25.34 -42.15 -0.27
C THR A 123 24.12 -41.35 -0.72
N SER A 124 23.10 -42.01 -1.28
CA SER A 124 21.85 -41.35 -1.67
C SER A 124 21.10 -40.75 -0.47
N LEU A 125 21.04 -41.46 0.66
CA LEU A 125 20.44 -40.93 1.89
C LEU A 125 21.22 -39.74 2.45
N SER A 126 22.55 -39.79 2.40
CA SER A 126 23.40 -38.67 2.83
C SER A 126 23.20 -37.44 1.95
N ALA A 127 23.10 -37.65 0.62
CA ALA A 127 22.79 -36.57 -0.33
C ALA A 127 21.40 -35.97 -0.08
N LEU A 128 20.40 -36.80 0.20
CA LEU A 128 19.05 -36.32 0.52
C LEU A 128 19.02 -35.52 1.84
N ASP A 129 19.77 -35.93 2.87
CA ASP A 129 19.89 -35.16 4.12
C ASP A 129 20.55 -33.80 3.87
N THR A 130 21.56 -33.73 3.00
CA THR A 130 22.17 -32.46 2.61
C THR A 130 21.18 -31.56 1.87
N GLU A 131 20.45 -32.09 0.89
CA GLU A 131 19.42 -31.33 0.17
C GLU A 131 18.30 -30.85 1.11
N GLN A 132 17.86 -31.69 2.04
CA GLN A 132 16.85 -31.31 3.03
C GLN A 132 17.35 -30.16 3.92
N ARG A 133 18.62 -30.20 4.35
CA ARG A 133 19.23 -29.13 5.15
C ARG A 133 19.35 -27.83 4.36
N GLU A 134 19.77 -27.91 3.10
CA GLU A 134 19.85 -26.76 2.20
C GLU A 134 18.48 -26.13 1.93
N LEU A 135 17.47 -26.96 1.62
CA LEU A 135 16.09 -26.52 1.44
C LEU A 135 15.54 -25.85 2.70
N SER A 136 15.80 -26.44 3.88
CA SER A 136 15.38 -25.87 5.15
C SER A 136 16.04 -24.51 5.42
N SER A 137 17.34 -24.38 5.11
CA SER A 137 18.06 -23.11 5.21
C SER A 137 17.52 -22.07 4.23
N SER A 138 17.23 -22.48 2.99
CA SER A 138 16.65 -21.61 1.96
C SER A 138 15.28 -21.09 2.38
N ILE A 139 14.40 -21.98 2.87
CA ILE A 139 13.07 -21.61 3.38
C ILE A 139 13.19 -20.63 4.57
N ALA A 140 14.14 -20.86 5.48
CA ALA A 140 14.38 -19.94 6.59
C ALA A 140 14.85 -18.56 6.10
N GLY A 141 15.75 -18.52 5.11
CA GLY A 141 16.20 -17.30 4.45
C GLY A 141 15.05 -16.53 3.80
N THR A 142 14.27 -17.18 2.94
CA THR A 142 13.10 -16.57 2.28
C THR A 142 12.08 -16.07 3.29
N ARG A 143 11.84 -16.81 4.38
CA ARG A 143 10.93 -16.37 5.45
C ARG A 143 11.44 -15.11 6.14
N GLN A 144 12.74 -15.01 6.40
CA GLN A 144 13.36 -13.83 7.00
C GLN A 144 13.27 -12.62 6.07
N GLU A 145 13.59 -12.77 4.79
CA GLU A 145 13.48 -11.72 3.78
C GLU A 145 12.05 -11.21 3.63
N MET A 146 11.07 -12.13 3.62
CA MET A 146 9.65 -11.78 3.59
C MET A 146 9.23 -10.99 4.83
N GLN A 147 9.67 -11.40 6.03
CA GLN A 147 9.38 -10.67 7.27
C GLN A 147 9.98 -9.26 7.25
N GLN A 148 11.22 -9.10 6.79
CA GLN A 148 11.86 -7.79 6.63
C GLN A 148 11.10 -6.92 5.64
N SER A 149 10.67 -7.49 4.51
CA SER A 149 9.88 -6.79 3.49
C SER A 149 8.53 -6.31 4.04
N ILE A 150 7.83 -7.16 4.81
CA ILE A 150 6.57 -6.79 5.47
C ILE A 150 6.79 -5.62 6.45
N VAL A 151 7.87 -5.64 7.23
CA VAL A 151 8.19 -4.54 8.16
C VAL A 151 8.50 -3.25 7.40
N ALA A 152 9.25 -3.31 6.30
CA ALA A 152 9.56 -2.16 5.46
C ALA A 152 8.29 -1.55 4.86
N ILE A 153 7.44 -2.38 4.23
CA ILE A 153 6.16 -1.95 3.64
C ILE A 153 5.26 -1.33 4.70
N LYS A 154 5.17 -1.93 5.90
CA LYS A 154 4.39 -1.37 6.99
C LYS A 154 4.88 0.03 7.39
N ARG A 155 6.19 0.24 7.46
CA ARG A 155 6.80 1.53 7.80
C ARG A 155 6.53 2.57 6.72
N GLU A 156 6.74 2.23 5.46
CA GLU A 156 6.47 3.12 4.31
C GLU A 156 5.00 3.52 4.25
N THR A 157 4.10 2.55 4.45
CA THR A 157 2.65 2.80 4.47
C THR A 157 2.28 3.75 5.62
N GLN A 158 2.84 3.56 6.82
CA GLN A 158 2.61 4.46 7.95
C GLN A 158 3.10 5.88 7.67
N GLN A 159 4.28 6.03 7.05
CA GLN A 159 4.83 7.33 6.68
C GLN A 159 3.98 8.02 5.61
N SER A 160 3.56 7.28 4.58
CA SER A 160 2.68 7.80 3.53
C SER A 160 1.33 8.28 4.08
N ILE A 161 0.72 7.51 4.99
CA ILE A 161 -0.53 7.91 5.65
C ILE A 161 -0.33 9.19 6.49
N ALA A 162 0.78 9.29 7.23
CA ALA A 162 1.08 10.47 8.03
C ALA A 162 1.26 11.72 7.15
N ALA A 163 2.00 11.60 6.05
CA ALA A 163 2.20 12.68 5.08
C ALA A 163 0.88 13.11 4.43
N ALA A 164 0.07 12.17 3.94
CA ALA A 164 -1.22 12.45 3.33
C ALA A 164 -2.19 13.14 4.31
N LYS A 165 -2.18 12.72 5.59
CA LYS A 165 -2.96 13.37 6.64
C LYS A 165 -2.52 14.82 6.86
N GLN A 166 -1.21 15.07 6.90
CA GLN A 166 -0.66 16.41 7.06
C GLN A 166 -1.02 17.31 5.87
N GLU A 167 -0.87 16.82 4.65
CA GLU A 167 -1.24 17.54 3.43
C GLU A 167 -2.73 17.89 3.42
N THR A 168 -3.59 16.92 3.78
CA THR A 168 -5.04 17.15 3.88
C THR A 168 -5.37 18.21 4.92
N GLN A 169 -4.71 18.17 6.10
CA GLN A 169 -4.90 19.18 7.15
C GLN A 169 -4.48 20.58 6.68
N GLN A 170 -3.37 20.67 5.94
CA GLN A 170 -2.89 21.93 5.39
C GLN A 170 -3.84 22.47 4.32
N SER A 171 -4.33 21.62 3.41
CA SER A 171 -5.32 21.98 2.40
C SER A 171 -6.62 22.50 3.03
N ILE A 172 -7.12 21.84 4.09
CA ILE A 172 -8.29 22.29 4.83
C ILE A 172 -8.04 23.64 5.51
N ALA A 173 -6.85 23.86 6.08
CA ALA A 173 -6.50 25.13 6.71
C ALA A 173 -6.50 26.29 5.71
N VAL A 174 -5.89 26.09 4.54
CA VAL A 174 -5.89 27.08 3.44
C VAL A 174 -7.33 27.36 2.96
N ALA A 175 -8.12 26.32 2.72
CA ALA A 175 -9.51 26.48 2.28
C ALA A 175 -10.36 27.25 3.31
N ARG A 176 -10.14 27.03 4.61
CA ARG A 176 -10.80 27.80 5.67
C ARG A 176 -10.38 29.25 5.68
N GLU A 177 -9.09 29.54 5.48
CA GLU A 177 -8.59 30.90 5.41
C GLU A 177 -9.19 31.65 4.22
N ASP A 178 -9.23 31.03 3.04
CA ASP A 178 -9.82 31.63 1.84
C ASP A 178 -11.32 31.85 2.00
N ALA A 179 -12.05 30.91 2.60
CA ALA A 179 -13.46 31.09 2.92
C ALA A 179 -13.68 32.27 3.89
N GLN A 180 -12.82 32.41 4.90
CA GLN A 180 -12.90 33.54 5.84
C GLN A 180 -12.63 34.87 5.15
N ARG A 181 -11.65 34.93 4.23
CA ARG A 181 -11.37 36.14 3.43
C ARG A 181 -12.56 36.50 2.55
N ALA A 182 -13.16 35.51 1.88
CA ALA A 182 -14.33 35.73 1.04
C ALA A 182 -15.53 36.26 1.85
N LEU A 183 -15.76 35.71 3.05
CA LEU A 183 -16.81 36.18 3.95
C LEU A 183 -16.57 37.62 4.42
N ASN A 184 -15.32 37.97 4.75
CA ASN A 184 -14.97 39.32 5.15
C ASN A 184 -15.19 40.32 4.00
N SER A 185 -14.75 39.97 2.78
CA SER A 185 -14.99 40.79 1.58
C SER A 185 -16.48 41.00 1.32
N LEU A 186 -17.28 39.93 1.43
CA LEU A 186 -18.74 40.04 1.26
C LEU A 186 -19.38 40.93 2.33
N ALA A 187 -18.90 40.88 3.57
CA ALA A 187 -19.39 41.74 4.64
C ALA A 187 -19.08 43.23 4.37
N GLU A 188 -17.90 43.52 3.82
CA GLU A 188 -17.52 44.87 3.39
C GLU A 188 -18.41 45.37 2.23
N ASP A 189 -18.63 44.53 1.22
CA ASP A 189 -19.50 44.83 0.08
C ASP A 189 -20.94 45.10 0.52
N LEU A 190 -21.49 44.27 1.42
CA LEU A 190 -22.82 44.49 2.01
C LEU A 190 -22.88 45.80 2.82
N GLY A 191 -21.80 46.14 3.53
CA GLY A 191 -21.67 47.41 4.23
C GLY A 191 -21.71 48.60 3.27
N ALA A 192 -21.00 48.51 2.13
CA ALA A 192 -21.01 49.52 1.08
C ALA A 192 -22.38 49.65 0.41
N ALA A 193 -23.00 48.51 0.06
CA ALA A 193 -24.34 48.47 -0.53
C ALA A 193 -25.39 49.11 0.39
N ARG A 194 -25.34 48.82 1.71
CA ARG A 194 -26.22 49.45 2.70
C ARG A 194 -26.05 50.96 2.75
N LYS A 195 -24.80 51.47 2.76
CA LYS A 195 -24.53 52.91 2.73
C LYS A 195 -25.10 53.57 1.46
N PHE A 196 -24.88 52.94 0.31
CA PHE A 196 -25.43 53.40 -0.96
C PHE A 196 -26.96 53.48 -0.92
N MET A 197 -27.64 52.41 -0.46
CA MET A 197 -29.10 52.40 -0.33
C MET A 197 -29.64 53.51 0.59
N LEU A 198 -28.95 53.77 1.70
CA LEU A 198 -29.33 54.87 2.62
C LEU A 198 -29.17 56.24 1.95
N GLN A 199 -28.09 56.46 1.20
CA GLN A 199 -27.89 57.69 0.44
C GLN A 199 -28.95 57.86 -0.66
N THR A 200 -29.30 56.80 -1.38
CA THR A 200 -30.38 56.83 -2.38
C THR A 200 -31.73 57.18 -1.74
N ALA A 201 -32.03 56.62 -0.56
CA ALA A 201 -33.25 56.94 0.17
C ALA A 201 -33.27 58.41 0.63
N GLN A 202 -32.14 58.93 1.14
CA GLN A 202 -32.00 60.34 1.51
C GLN A 202 -32.21 61.29 0.33
N LEU A 203 -31.65 60.97 -0.84
CA LEU A 203 -31.88 61.74 -2.07
C LEU A 203 -33.36 61.70 -2.50
N GLY A 204 -34.01 60.55 -2.38
CA GLY A 204 -35.44 60.42 -2.64
C GLY A 204 -36.30 61.31 -1.74
N TRP A 205 -35.99 61.34 -0.44
CA TRP A 205 -36.66 62.23 0.53
C TRP A 205 -36.42 63.71 0.19
N LEU A 206 -35.17 64.11 -0.06
CA LEU A 206 -34.83 65.48 -0.42
C LEU A 206 -35.54 65.94 -1.72
N ASN A 207 -35.61 65.06 -2.72
CA ASN A 207 -36.32 65.35 -3.97
C ASN A 207 -37.84 65.53 -3.75
N GLN A 208 -38.45 64.73 -2.87
CA GLN A 208 -39.85 64.90 -2.49
C GLN A 208 -40.09 66.23 -1.76
N GLU A 209 -39.22 66.57 -0.81
CA GLU A 209 -39.30 67.82 -0.06
C GLU A 209 -39.18 69.04 -0.99
N LEU A 210 -38.18 69.05 -1.87
CA LEU A 210 -38.00 70.10 -2.87
C LEU A 210 -39.21 70.22 -3.81
N ASN A 211 -39.80 69.10 -4.24
CA ASN A 211 -41.00 69.13 -5.08
C ASN A 211 -42.21 69.72 -4.35
N VAL A 212 -42.41 69.38 -3.07
CA VAL A 212 -43.50 69.93 -2.25
C VAL A 212 -43.30 71.42 -2.02
N GLU A 213 -42.07 71.84 -1.69
CA GLU A 213 -41.73 73.23 -1.43
C GLU A 213 -41.86 74.08 -2.69
N ASN A 214 -41.37 73.59 -3.84
CA ASN A 214 -41.51 74.26 -5.13
C ASN A 214 -42.99 74.39 -5.55
N ALA A 215 -43.79 73.32 -5.42
CA ALA A 215 -45.22 73.38 -5.71
C ALA A 215 -45.95 74.38 -4.80
N SER A 216 -45.59 74.45 -3.52
CA SER A 216 -46.12 75.43 -2.56
C SER A 216 -45.72 76.86 -2.95
N GLY A 217 -44.46 77.08 -3.32
CA GLY A 217 -43.93 78.36 -3.79
C GLY A 217 -44.64 78.86 -5.04
N ILE A 218 -44.81 78.00 -6.05
CA ILE A 218 -45.55 78.31 -7.28
C ILE A 218 -46.99 78.70 -6.97
N ARG A 219 -47.69 77.97 -6.09
CA ARG A 219 -49.06 78.32 -5.67
C ARG A 219 -49.13 79.68 -4.97
N LYS A 220 -48.16 79.98 -4.08
CA LYS A 220 -48.10 81.29 -3.40
C LYS A 220 -47.83 82.42 -4.39
N ALA A 221 -46.89 82.23 -5.31
CA ALA A 221 -46.58 83.19 -6.36
C ALA A 221 -47.79 83.44 -7.26
N ALA A 222 -48.48 82.38 -7.70
CA ALA A 222 -49.70 82.47 -8.49
C ALA A 222 -50.81 83.27 -7.77
N LYS A 223 -51.05 83.00 -6.47
CA LYS A 223 -52.00 83.78 -5.66
C LYS A 223 -51.60 85.25 -5.53
N ALA A 224 -50.32 85.54 -5.35
CA ALA A 224 -49.83 86.91 -5.30
C ALA A 224 -50.01 87.63 -6.64
N SER A 225 -49.76 86.94 -7.76
CA SER A 225 -50.02 87.46 -9.10
C SER A 225 -51.51 87.71 -9.36
N GLU A 226 -52.39 86.81 -8.92
CA GLU A 226 -53.85 86.99 -9.02
C GLU A 226 -54.33 88.19 -8.19
N GLN A 227 -53.83 88.33 -6.96
CA GLN A 227 -54.12 89.48 -6.11
C GLN A 227 -53.65 90.79 -6.74
N LEU A 228 -52.42 90.82 -7.27
CA LEU A 228 -51.86 91.99 -7.95
C LEU A 228 -52.64 92.34 -9.22
N ALA A 229 -53.10 91.34 -9.98
CA ALA A 229 -53.99 91.56 -11.13
C ALA A 229 -55.34 92.15 -10.69
N SER A 230 -55.93 91.65 -9.59
CA SER A 230 -57.16 92.19 -9.01
C SER A 230 -56.99 93.63 -8.53
N ASP A 231 -55.89 93.92 -7.83
CA ASP A 231 -55.58 95.27 -7.33
C ASP A 231 -55.30 96.24 -8.49
N THR A 232 -54.62 95.78 -9.55
CA THR A 232 -54.40 96.56 -10.77
C THR A 232 -55.72 96.85 -11.49
N ALA A 233 -56.62 95.87 -11.60
CA ALA A 233 -57.95 96.07 -12.19
C ALA A 233 -58.77 97.09 -11.37
N ARG A 234 -58.76 96.99 -10.04
CA ARG A 234 -59.41 97.95 -9.16
C ARG A 234 -58.83 99.36 -9.32
N LEU A 235 -57.51 99.49 -9.43
CA LEU A 235 -56.85 100.77 -9.68
C LEU A 235 -57.23 101.35 -11.05
N ALA A 236 -57.30 100.53 -12.10
CA ALA A 236 -57.76 100.96 -13.40
C ALA A 236 -59.21 101.48 -13.35
N ASP A 237 -60.09 100.80 -12.62
CA ASP A 237 -61.47 101.24 -12.40
C ASP A 237 -61.56 102.55 -11.60
N THR A 238 -60.73 102.74 -10.56
CA THR A 238 -60.71 104.01 -9.82
C THR A 238 -60.17 105.15 -10.67
N MET A 239 -59.13 104.92 -11.48
CA MET A 239 -58.65 105.90 -12.45
C MET A 239 -59.71 106.25 -13.49
N ARG A 240 -60.45 105.25 -14.00
CA ARG A 240 -61.57 105.48 -14.93
C ARG A 240 -62.66 106.34 -14.30
N LYS A 241 -63.08 106.02 -13.06
CA LYS A 241 -64.06 106.82 -12.31
C LYS A 241 -63.59 108.25 -12.06
N LEU A 242 -62.32 108.45 -11.72
CA LEU A 242 -61.73 109.78 -11.57
C LEU A 242 -61.74 110.56 -12.88
N SER A 243 -61.36 109.90 -13.98
CA SER A 243 -61.41 110.47 -15.33
C SER A 243 -62.84 110.88 -15.72
N ASP A 244 -63.82 110.01 -15.51
CA ASP A 244 -65.23 110.28 -15.80
C ASP A 244 -65.78 111.43 -14.93
N SER A 245 -65.38 111.49 -13.66
CA SER A 245 -65.72 112.58 -12.74
C SER A 245 -65.10 113.90 -13.18
N LEU A 246 -63.82 113.92 -13.56
CA LEU A 246 -63.13 115.11 -14.07
C LEU A 246 -63.78 115.60 -15.37
N ALA A 247 -64.08 114.69 -16.30
CA ALA A 247 -64.79 115.03 -17.54
C ALA A 247 -66.17 115.64 -17.25
N SER A 248 -66.90 115.11 -16.27
CA SER A 248 -68.19 115.64 -15.82
C SER A 248 -68.05 117.03 -15.18
N GLN A 249 -67.04 117.23 -14.32
CA GLN A 249 -66.74 118.53 -13.71
C GLN A 249 -66.34 119.58 -14.75
N LEU A 250 -65.55 119.21 -15.75
CA LEU A 250 -65.19 120.11 -16.86
C LEU A 250 -66.42 120.47 -17.70
N LYS A 251 -67.31 119.51 -17.97
CA LYS A 251 -68.56 119.75 -18.68
C LYS A 251 -69.48 120.70 -17.89
N GLU A 252 -69.60 120.50 -16.58
CA GLU A 252 -70.34 121.39 -15.67
C GLU A 252 -69.73 122.80 -15.65
N LEU A 253 -68.40 122.92 -15.53
CA LEU A 253 -67.71 124.20 -15.60
C LEU A 253 -67.95 124.91 -16.93
N ALA A 254 -67.88 124.20 -18.05
CA ALA A 254 -68.20 124.75 -19.37
C ALA A 254 -69.65 125.24 -19.44
N HIS A 255 -70.59 124.47 -18.90
CA HIS A 255 -72.01 124.85 -18.88
C HIS A 255 -72.27 126.07 -17.98
N ARG A 256 -71.60 126.17 -16.82
CA ARG A 256 -71.61 127.38 -15.98
C ARG A 256 -70.99 128.57 -16.68
N LEU A 257 -69.92 128.37 -17.45
CA LEU A 257 -69.29 129.44 -18.22
C LEU A 257 -70.21 129.96 -19.33
N ASP A 258 -70.91 129.07 -20.05
CA ASP A 258 -71.95 129.45 -21.01
C ASP A 258 -73.13 130.17 -20.35
N SER A 259 -73.54 129.72 -19.16
CA SER A 259 -74.59 130.40 -18.38
C SER A 259 -74.17 131.81 -17.92
N ILE A 260 -72.91 132.00 -17.53
CA ILE A 260 -72.35 133.32 -17.22
C ILE A 260 -72.24 134.17 -18.49
N SER A 261 -71.74 133.60 -19.60
CA SER A 261 -71.62 134.27 -20.89
C SER A 261 -72.98 134.78 -21.40
N SER A 262 -73.99 133.91 -21.40
CA SER A 262 -75.37 134.30 -21.76
C SER A 262 -75.97 135.35 -20.82
N LYS A 263 -75.68 135.30 -19.52
CA LYS A 263 -76.06 136.37 -18.57
C LYS A 263 -75.37 137.69 -18.87
N VAL A 264 -74.07 137.67 -19.24
CA VAL A 264 -73.31 138.87 -19.62
C VAL A 264 -73.81 139.44 -20.96
N SER A 265 -74.22 138.60 -21.91
CA SER A 265 -74.83 139.03 -23.16
C SER A 265 -76.20 139.69 -23.00
N ASN A 266 -76.94 139.38 -21.93
CA ASN A 266 -78.24 140.02 -21.60
C ASN A 266 -78.11 141.35 -20.82
N VAL A 267 -76.90 141.87 -20.60
CA VAL A 267 -76.63 143.15 -19.89
C VAL A 267 -76.36 144.31 -20.86
N LYS A 268 -76.73 144.17 -22.14
CA LYS A 268 -76.72 145.26 -23.13
C LYS A 268 -77.97 145.20 -23.99
#